data_AF-A0A4U6D9D5-F1
#
_entry.id   AF-A0A4U6D9D5-F1
#
_cell.length_a   1.000
_cell.length_b   1.000
_cell.length_c   1.000
_cell.angle_alpha   90.00
_cell.angle_beta   90.00
_cell.angle_gamma   90.00
#
_symmetry.space_group_name_H-M   'P 1'
#
loop_
_entity.id
_entity.type
_entity.pdbx_description
1 polymer ?
#
loop_
_entity_poly.entity_id
_entity_poly.type
_entity_poly.pdbx_seq_one_letter_code
_entity_poly.pdbx_strand_id
1 'polypeptide(L)' 'MYTSISGVFENGVLTLSETPPTKNKSKVVVLFLEEIETPEKQKRQPGGLNRLKHLAGKHMSIPNDFDEQLDEMKDYM' A
#
# COMPACT_ATOMS: atom_id res chain seq x y z
N MET A 1 27.00 27.89 9.37
CA MET A 1 26.34 26.74 8.72
C MET A 1 25.25 26.26 9.66
N TYR A 2 24.01 26.15 9.17
CA TYR A 2 22.91 25.57 9.97
C TYR A 2 23.08 24.05 9.98
N THR A 3 22.96 23.44 11.16
CA THR A 3 23.09 21.99 11.35
C THR A 3 21.80 21.48 11.97
N SER A 4 21.22 20.44 11.38
CA SER A 4 20.08 19.71 11.93
C SER A 4 20.61 18.46 12.62
N ILE A 5 20.24 18.27 13.88
CA ILE A 5 20.61 17.11 14.68
C ILE A 5 19.33 16.35 15.00
N SER A 6 19.34 15.04 14.75
CA SER A 6 18.23 14.17 15.14
C SER A 6 18.24 13.92 16.65
N GLY A 7 17.06 13.69 17.18
CA GLY A 7 16.88 13.38 18.59
C GLY A 7 15.52 12.77 18.83
N VAL A 8 15.36 12.19 20.01
CA VAL A 8 14.10 11.63 20.47
C VAL A 8 13.50 12.59 21.48
N PHE A 9 12.24 12.93 21.28
CA PHE A 9 11.47 13.70 22.25
C PHE A 9 10.50 12.76 22.97
N GLU A 10 10.65 12.66 24.28
CA GLU A 10 9.81 11.81 25.11
C GLU A 10 9.49 12.52 26.43
N ASN A 11 8.21 12.55 26.84
CA ASN A 11 7.77 13.10 28.13
C ASN A 11 8.27 14.53 28.44
N GLY A 12 8.43 15.38 27.42
CA GLY A 12 8.92 16.75 27.59
C GLY A 12 10.44 16.89 27.63
N VAL A 13 11.19 15.80 27.49
CA VAL A 13 12.65 15.77 27.43
C VAL A 13 13.11 15.51 26.00
N LEU A 14 13.90 16.43 25.44
CA LEU A 14 14.58 16.24 24.15
C LEU A 14 15.97 15.64 24.39
N THR A 15 16.19 14.42 23.89
CA THR A 15 17.49 13.76 23.93
C THR A 15 18.10 13.80 22.53
N LEU A 16 19.23 14.48 22.38
CA LEU A 16 19.96 14.54 21.12
C LEU A 16 20.68 13.23 20.86
N SER A 17 20.60 12.71 19.63
CA SER A 17 21.31 11.50 19.24
C SER A 17 22.82 11.72 19.07
N GLU A 18 23.24 12.98 18.85
CA GLU A 18 24.62 13.35 18.58
C GLU A 18 25.01 14.63 19.32
N THR A 19 26.31 14.80 19.55
CA THR A 19 26.88 16.01 20.16
C THR A 19 26.89 17.15 19.15
N PRO A 20 26.24 18.30 19.44
CA PRO A 20 26.26 19.43 18.55
C PRO A 20 27.67 19.99 18.33
N PRO A 21 28.01 20.48 17.13
CA PRO A 21 29.30 21.11 16.86
C PRO A 21 29.47 22.49 17.54
N THR A 22 28.39 23.02 18.13
CA THR A 22 28.36 24.33 18.79
C THR A 22 28.67 24.16 20.28
N LYS A 23 29.75 24.83 20.75
CA LYS A 23 30.13 24.86 22.18
C LYS A 23 29.54 26.04 22.96
N ASN A 24 28.96 27.01 22.27
CA ASN A 24 28.48 28.26 22.86
C ASN A 24 26.95 28.28 22.96
N LYS A 25 26.42 29.06 23.90
CA LYS A 25 24.97 29.28 24.05
C LYS A 25 24.40 29.84 22.74
N SER A 26 23.44 29.12 22.16
CA SER A 26 22.86 29.43 20.85
C SER A 26 21.34 29.26 20.91
N LYS A 27 20.60 30.03 20.08
CA LYS A 27 19.15 29.83 19.90
C LYS A 27 18.93 28.62 18.98
N VAL A 28 17.97 27.78 19.32
CA VAL A 28 17.65 26.54 18.58
C VAL A 28 16.16 26.52 18.28
N VAL A 29 15.80 25.98 17.10
CA VAL A 29 14.42 25.70 16.71
C VAL A 29 14.27 24.18 16.66
N VAL A 30 13.25 23.65 17.32
CA VAL A 30 12.95 22.21 17.35
C VAL A 30 11.82 21.94 16.36
N LEU A 31 12.04 21.00 15.44
CA LEU A 31 11.05 20.55 14.48
C LEU A 31 10.65 19.11 14.83
N PHE A 32 9.34 18.89 14.99
CA PHE A 32 8.76 17.57 15.17
C PHE A 32 8.41 17.00 13.81
N LEU A 33 9.01 15.86 13.46
CA LEU A 33 8.68 15.11 12.27
C LEU A 33 7.65 14.05 12.66
N GLU A 34 6.43 14.16 12.14
CA GLU A 34 5.45 13.09 12.24
C GLU A 34 5.84 11.99 11.27
N GLU A 35 6.16 10.80 11.78
CA GLU A 35 6.19 9.61 10.94
C GLU A 35 4.76 9.33 10.52
N ILE A 36 4.43 9.66 9.28
CA ILE A 36 3.22 9.16 8.64
C ILE A 36 3.46 7.65 8.55
N GLU A 37 2.85 6.89 9.45
CA GLU A 37 2.79 5.44 9.36
C GLU A 37 2.26 5.13 7.95
N THR A 38 3.16 4.76 7.03
CA THR A 38 2.71 4.33 5.72
C THR A 38 1.79 3.15 5.98
N PRO A 39 0.50 3.22 5.58
CA PRO A 39 -0.43 2.14 5.86
C PRO A 39 0.23 0.87 5.36
N GLU A 40 0.36 -0.12 6.25
CA GLU A 40 0.97 -1.41 5.91
C GLU A 40 0.48 -1.81 4.53
N LYS A 41 1.41 -1.91 3.57
CA LYS A 41 1.07 -2.27 2.19
C LYS A 41 0.32 -3.59 2.27
N GLN A 42 -1.01 -3.55 2.15
CA GLN A 42 -1.84 -4.73 2.09
C GLN A 42 -1.22 -5.67 1.07
N LYS A 43 -0.94 -6.92 1.48
CA LYS A 43 -0.35 -7.92 0.58
C LYS A 43 -1.22 -8.00 -0.66
N ARG A 44 -0.66 -7.59 -1.80
CA ARG A 44 -1.36 -7.63 -3.09
C ARG A 44 -1.75 -9.07 -3.39
N GLN A 45 -3.05 -9.34 -3.48
CA GLN A 45 -3.54 -10.64 -3.92
C GLN A 45 -3.47 -10.73 -5.45
N PRO A 46 -2.89 -11.80 -6.03
CA PRO A 46 -2.89 -12.00 -7.47
C PRO A 46 -4.32 -12.04 -8.01
N GLY A 47 -4.61 -11.35 -9.11
CA GLY A 47 -5.97 -11.27 -9.68
C GLY A 47 -6.58 -12.63 -10.05
N GLY A 48 -5.77 -13.67 -10.27
CA GLY A 48 -6.24 -15.04 -10.46
C GLY A 48 -6.93 -15.63 -9.22
N LEU A 49 -6.39 -15.40 -8.03
CA LEU A 49 -6.95 -15.88 -6.76
C LEU A 49 -8.26 -15.17 -6.41
N ASN A 50 -8.38 -13.88 -6.72
CA ASN A 50 -9.63 -13.14 -6.54
C ASN A 50 -10.74 -13.67 -7.45
N ARG A 51 -10.43 -13.94 -8.73
CA ARG A 51 -11.40 -14.53 -9.67
C ARG A 51 -11.86 -15.90 -9.22
N LEU A 52 -10.94 -16.76 -8.77
CA LEU A 52 -11.28 -18.09 -8.25
C LEU A 52 -12.18 -18.00 -7.00
N LYS A 53 -11.86 -17.08 -6.08
CA LYS A 53 -12.68 -16.81 -4.89
C LYS A 53 -14.09 -16.30 -5.25
N HIS A 54 -14.21 -15.44 -6.27
CA HIS A 54 -15.51 -14.95 -6.75
C HIS A 54 -16.33 -16.01 -7.50
N LEU A 55 -15.68 -17.04 -8.02
CA LEU A 55 -16.31 -18.17 -8.71
C LEU A 55 -16.59 -19.36 -7.79
N ALA A 56 -15.98 -19.39 -6.59
CA ALA A 56 -16.24 -20.41 -5.59
C ALA A 56 -17.72 -20.36 -5.16
N GLY A 57 -18.45 -21.46 -5.42
CA GLY A 57 -19.88 -21.58 -5.09
C GLY A 57 -20.84 -21.17 -6.22
N LYS A 58 -20.35 -20.72 -7.37
CA LYS A 58 -21.21 -20.51 -8.55
C LYS A 58 -21.33 -21.80 -9.35
N HIS A 59 -22.55 -22.28 -9.56
CA HIS A 59 -22.82 -23.34 -10.53
C HIS A 59 -22.60 -22.78 -11.94
N MET A 60 -21.59 -23.31 -12.63
CA MET A 60 -21.37 -23.04 -14.04
C MET A 60 -22.15 -24.10 -14.82
N SER A 61 -23.30 -23.71 -15.39
CA SER A 61 -24.07 -24.58 -16.29
C SER A 61 -23.71 -24.25 -17.72
N ILE A 62 -23.39 -25.27 -18.51
CA ILE A 62 -23.31 -25.14 -19.96
C ILE A 62 -24.77 -25.06 -20.47
N PRO A 63 -25.11 -24.08 -21.33
CA PRO A 63 -26.42 -24.02 -21.97
C PRO A 63 -26.71 -25.30 -22.76
N ASN A 64 -27.95 -25.76 -22.77
CA ASN A 64 -28.34 -27.00 -23.46
C ASN A 64 -28.24 -26.91 -25.00
N ASP A 65 -28.18 -25.68 -25.51
CA ASP A 65 -28.10 -25.30 -26.92
C ASP A 65 -26.67 -24.96 -27.37
N PHE A 66 -25.64 -25.28 -26.56
CA PHE A 66 -24.24 -24.97 -26.90
C PHE A 66 -23.79 -25.58 -28.23
N ASP A 67 -24.33 -26.75 -28.58
CA ASP A 67 -24.01 -27.45 -29.83
C ASP A 67 -24.93 -27.04 -30.99
N GLU A 68 -25.92 -26.16 -30.78
CA GLU A 68 -26.79 -25.69 -31.85
C GLU A 68 -26.02 -24.74 -32.78
N GLN A 69 -26.20 -24.93 -34.09
CA GLN A 69 -25.62 -24.06 -35.09
C GLN A 69 -26.20 -22.64 -34.96
N LEU A 70 -25.32 -21.65 -34.98
CA LEU A 70 -25.72 -20.25 -35.02
C LEU A 70 -26.55 -20.02 -36.29
N ASP A 71 -27.70 -19.36 -36.15
CA ASP A 71 -28.62 -19.09 -37.26
C ASP A 71 -27.92 -18.39 -38.45
N GLU A 72 -26.97 -17.51 -38.16
CA GLU A 72 -26.17 -16.78 -39.15
C GLU A 72 -25.23 -17.67 -39.98
N MET A 73 -24.90 -18.87 -39.48
CA MET A 73 -24.02 -19.82 -40.17
C MET A 73 -24.78 -20.85 -41.00
N LYS A 74 -26.12 -20.92 -40.88
CA LYS A 74 -26.96 -21.86 -41.66
C LYS A 74 -26.93 -21.56 -43.16
N ASP A 75 -26.74 -20.30 -43.54
CA ASP A 75 -26.70 -19.87 -44.95
C ASP A 75 -25.35 -20.16 -45.64
N TYR A 76 -24.34 -20.62 -44.89
CA TYR A 76 -22.97 -20.86 -45.36
C TYR A 76 -22.53 -22.34 -45.35
N MET A 77 -23.37 -23.24 -44.83
CA MET A 77 -23.16 -24.70 -44.79
C MET A 77 -24.16 -25.41 -45.72
#